data_AF-A0A166YIT0-F1
#
_entry.id   AF-A0A166YIT0-F1
#
_cell.length_a   1.000
_cell.length_b   1.000
_cell.length_c   1.000
_cell.angle_alpha   90.00
_cell.angle_beta   90.00
_cell.angle_gamma   90.00
#
_symmetry.space_group_name_H-M   'P 1'
#
loop_
_entity.id
_entity.type
_entity.pdbx_description
1 polymer ?
#
loop_
_entity_poly.entity_id
_entity_poly.type
_entity_poly.pdbx_seq_one_letter_code
_entity_poly.pdbx_strand_id
1 'polypeptide(L)'
;MRPQDLLFVPLIGFAIASPVSQTHSTSSIEGPSAVDAEDFKPDWDAIEIEYKSALTKSAQDPALLKRLNTQSASNVAYGQAIYAAGSAAVSQVKGLSNWNKAREQFTQLTTQIMMDHNPNPNEAVSAICYNKGYDVKDPKGIYGLKSEELSIWPAKTDYDCFYMGKNNAFWSQGDGGTINVSSQGLDKL
;
A
#
# COMPACT_ATOMS: atom_id res chain seq x y z
N MET A 1 17.79 -66.41 33.19
CA MET A 1 16.80 -67.25 32.48
C MET A 1 16.03 -66.36 31.51
N ARG A 2 15.96 -66.82 30.26
CA ARG A 2 15.07 -66.47 29.14
C ARG A 2 13.58 -66.77 29.53
N PRO A 3 12.58 -66.71 28.62
CA PRO A 3 11.91 -65.60 27.89
C PRO A 3 10.38 -65.63 28.21
N GLN A 4 9.49 -64.82 27.62
CA GLN A 4 8.61 -65.17 26.47
C GLN A 4 7.63 -63.98 26.30
N ASP A 5 7.66 -63.29 25.17
CA ASP A 5 6.77 -63.45 24.01
C ASP A 5 5.34 -62.97 24.25
N LEU A 6 4.97 -61.87 23.59
CA LEU A 6 3.62 -61.70 23.05
C LEU A 6 3.70 -60.83 21.78
N LEU A 7 3.53 -61.52 20.66
CA LEU A 7 3.34 -61.01 19.31
C LEU A 7 1.98 -60.30 19.21
N PHE A 8 1.94 -59.15 18.53
CA PHE A 8 0.73 -58.64 17.89
C PHE A 8 1.09 -58.04 16.52
N VAL A 9 0.46 -58.56 15.48
CA VAL A 9 0.51 -58.12 14.07
C VAL A 9 -0.91 -57.62 13.68
N PRO A 10 -1.13 -56.99 12.52
CA PRO A 10 -1.46 -55.57 12.37
C PRO A 10 -2.94 -55.32 12.02
N LEU A 11 -3.42 -54.09 12.24
CA LEU A 11 -4.71 -53.63 11.70
C LEU A 11 -4.45 -52.69 10.51
N ILE A 12 -4.77 -53.20 9.32
CA ILE A 12 -4.80 -52.47 8.05
C ILE A 12 -5.99 -51.50 8.11
N GLY A 13 -5.71 -50.21 8.22
CA GLY A 13 -6.70 -49.14 8.06
C GLY A 13 -6.75 -48.72 6.59
N PHE A 14 -7.87 -49.03 5.92
CA PHE A 14 -8.20 -48.49 4.61
C PHE A 14 -8.57 -47.00 4.73
N ALA A 15 -7.73 -46.11 4.21
CA ALA A 15 -8.13 -44.73 3.95
C ALA A 15 -8.79 -44.67 2.56
N ILE A 16 -10.11 -44.47 2.57
CA ILE A 16 -10.94 -44.29 1.39
C ILE A 16 -10.76 -42.84 0.93
N ALA A 17 -10.16 -42.63 -0.23
CA ALA A 17 -10.16 -41.34 -0.89
C ALA A 17 -11.57 -41.05 -1.43
N SER A 18 -12.25 -40.03 -0.88
CA SER A 18 -13.48 -39.51 -1.47
C SER A 18 -13.15 -38.43 -2.49
N PRO A 19 -13.67 -38.50 -3.73
CA PRO A 19 -13.63 -37.38 -4.66
C PRO A 19 -14.81 -36.45 -4.29
N VAL A 20 -14.53 -35.25 -3.79
CA VAL A 20 -15.56 -34.21 -3.71
C VAL A 20 -15.44 -33.33 -4.94
N SER A 21 -16.41 -33.52 -5.82
CA SER A 21 -16.68 -32.76 -7.02
C SER A 21 -16.82 -31.27 -6.76
N GLN A 22 -16.30 -30.50 -7.72
CA GLN A 22 -16.65 -29.11 -7.97
C GLN A 22 -18.17 -28.93 -7.93
N THR A 23 -18.63 -27.97 -7.13
CA THR A 23 -19.96 -27.39 -7.28
C THR A 23 -19.79 -25.89 -7.45
N HIS A 24 -19.91 -25.45 -8.70
CA HIS A 24 -20.34 -24.10 -9.04
C HIS A 24 -21.61 -23.80 -8.25
N SER A 25 -21.58 -22.76 -7.42
CA SER A 25 -22.79 -22.10 -6.91
C SER A 25 -22.74 -20.64 -7.34
N THR A 26 -23.29 -20.40 -8.52
CA THR A 26 -23.84 -19.11 -8.92
C THR A 26 -25.08 -18.86 -8.06
N SER A 27 -24.98 -17.92 -7.12
CA SER A 27 -26.16 -17.27 -6.55
C SER A 27 -26.05 -15.79 -6.84
N SER A 28 -26.71 -15.40 -7.93
CA SER A 28 -26.94 -14.04 -8.35
C SER A 28 -27.88 -13.37 -7.34
N ILE A 29 -27.40 -12.32 -6.68
CA ILE A 29 -28.25 -11.19 -6.30
C ILE A 29 -27.89 -10.09 -7.28
N GLU A 30 -28.74 -9.91 -8.29
CA GLU A 30 -28.70 -8.79 -9.21
C GLU A 30 -29.01 -7.49 -8.45
N GLY A 31 -27.96 -6.70 -8.22
CA GLY A 31 -28.01 -5.24 -8.10
C GLY A 31 -27.21 -4.65 -9.26
N PRO A 32 -27.56 -3.46 -9.77
CA PRO A 32 -27.31 -3.06 -11.15
C PRO A 32 -25.84 -3.18 -11.56
N SER A 33 -25.70 -3.93 -12.64
CA SER A 33 -24.50 -4.34 -13.33
C SER A 33 -23.61 -3.17 -13.75
N ALA A 34 -22.31 -3.44 -13.63
CA ALA A 34 -21.33 -3.18 -14.67
C ALA A 34 -21.02 -1.71 -15.00
N VAL A 35 -20.32 -1.04 -14.08
CA VAL A 35 -19.21 -0.14 -14.44
C VAL A 35 -17.95 -0.40 -13.58
N ASP A 36 -17.79 -1.59 -13.00
CA ASP A 36 -16.67 -1.84 -12.04
C ASP A 36 -15.53 -2.71 -12.60
N ALA A 37 -15.49 -2.86 -13.93
CA ALA A 37 -14.41 -3.54 -14.66
C ALA A 37 -13.85 -2.69 -15.81
N GLU A 38 -14.12 -1.39 -15.87
CA GLU A 38 -13.32 -0.51 -16.73
C GLU A 38 -11.95 -0.32 -16.09
N ASP A 39 -10.90 -0.67 -16.85
CA ASP A 39 -9.50 -0.42 -16.50
C ASP A 39 -9.36 0.99 -15.91
N PHE A 40 -9.09 1.08 -14.61
CA PHE A 40 -8.78 2.36 -13.99
C PHE A 40 -7.60 2.97 -14.75
N LYS A 41 -7.87 4.07 -15.45
CA LYS A 41 -6.88 4.80 -16.25
C LYS A 41 -6.70 6.16 -15.60
N PRO A 42 -5.63 6.35 -14.82
CA PRO A 42 -5.34 7.66 -14.25
C PRO A 42 -5.14 8.68 -15.37
N ASP A 43 -5.69 9.88 -15.17
CA ASP A 43 -5.41 11.02 -16.04
C ASP A 43 -4.08 11.64 -15.61
N TRP A 44 -2.99 11.22 -16.27
CA TRP A 44 -1.64 11.66 -15.92
C TRP A 44 -1.41 13.16 -16.11
N ASP A 45 -2.09 13.78 -17.07
CA ASP A 45 -1.99 15.23 -17.27
C ASP A 45 -2.68 15.98 -16.11
N ALA A 46 -3.85 15.51 -15.68
CA ALA A 46 -4.52 16.05 -14.50
C ALA A 46 -3.73 15.80 -13.21
N ILE A 47 -3.10 14.63 -13.06
CA ILE A 47 -2.21 14.31 -11.94
C ILE A 47 -1.07 15.31 -11.86
N GLU A 48 -0.39 15.60 -12.98
CA GLU A 48 0.75 16.53 -13.01
C GLU A 48 0.33 17.95 -12.62
N ILE A 49 -0.85 18.39 -13.08
CA ILE A 49 -1.42 19.70 -12.73
C ILE A 49 -1.72 19.77 -11.22
N GLU A 50 -2.40 18.75 -10.69
CA GLU A 50 -2.77 18.70 -9.27
C GLU A 50 -1.54 18.58 -8.37
N TYR A 51 -0.55 17.77 -8.77
CA TYR A 51 0.73 17.64 -8.07
C TYR A 51 1.43 19.00 -7.97
N LYS A 52 1.60 19.73 -9.08
CA LYS A 52 2.24 21.06 -9.08
C LYS A 52 1.46 22.08 -8.26
N SER A 53 0.13 22.03 -8.31
CA SER A 53 -0.75 22.88 -7.52
C SER A 53 -0.57 22.62 -6.01
N ALA A 54 -0.64 21.36 -5.59
CA ALA A 54 -0.45 20.94 -4.21
C ALA A 54 0.97 21.22 -3.70
N LEU A 55 1.98 21.03 -4.55
CA LEU A 55 3.38 21.36 -4.25
C LEU A 55 3.53 22.86 -3.99
N THR A 56 2.99 23.71 -4.86
CA THR A 56 3.00 25.18 -4.71
C THR A 56 2.30 25.60 -3.42
N LYS A 57 1.12 25.03 -3.14
CA LYS A 57 0.38 25.27 -1.89
C LYS A 57 1.21 24.90 -0.66
N SER A 58 1.88 23.75 -0.70
CA SER A 58 2.72 23.27 0.41
C SER A 58 3.97 24.13 0.66
N ALA A 59 4.44 24.86 -0.36
CA ALA A 59 5.54 25.81 -0.23
C ALA A 59 5.09 27.18 0.29
N GLN A 60 3.85 27.58 -0.02
CA GLN A 60 3.32 28.90 0.31
C GLN A 60 2.57 28.96 1.66
N ASP A 61 2.13 27.82 2.20
CA ASP A 61 1.44 27.74 3.49
C ASP A 61 2.47 27.52 4.63
N PRO A 62 2.74 28.53 5.49
CA PRO A 62 3.73 28.41 6.57
C PRO A 62 3.33 27.38 7.64
N ALA A 63 2.03 27.16 7.84
CA ALA A 63 1.55 26.16 8.81
C ALA A 63 1.76 24.75 8.26
N LEU A 64 1.50 24.54 6.97
CA LEU A 64 1.79 23.28 6.30
C LEU A 64 3.31 23.03 6.25
N LEU A 65 4.10 24.03 5.86
CA LEU A 65 5.56 23.95 5.85
C LEU A 65 6.12 23.54 7.22
N LYS A 66 5.60 24.14 8.30
CA LYS A 66 5.98 23.78 9.67
C LYS A 66 5.64 22.33 9.99
N ARG A 67 4.47 21.83 9.58
CA ARG A 67 4.04 20.42 9.78
C ARG A 67 4.85 19.44 8.94
N LEU A 68 5.33 19.85 7.77
CA LEU A 68 6.20 19.04 6.92
C LEU A 68 7.66 19.03 7.41
N ASN A 69 7.98 19.84 8.43
CA ASN A 69 9.32 20.01 8.97
C ASN A 69 9.50 19.41 10.39
N THR A 70 8.61 18.53 10.86
CA THR A 70 8.65 17.99 12.23
C THR A 70 9.21 16.56 12.30
N GLN A 71 10.45 16.48 12.80
CA GLN A 71 11.22 15.34 13.36
C GLN A 71 11.87 14.27 12.43
N SER A 72 13.19 14.12 12.66
CA SER A 72 14.18 13.10 12.25
C SER A 72 14.45 12.77 10.78
N ALA A 73 13.66 13.27 9.83
CA ALA A 73 13.91 13.08 8.40
C ALA A 73 13.84 14.40 7.61
N SER A 74 14.63 15.37 8.06
CA SER A 74 14.67 16.79 7.66
C SER A 74 14.89 17.03 6.16
N ASN A 75 13.86 16.82 5.37
CA ASN A 75 13.81 17.21 3.98
C ASN A 75 12.37 17.62 3.67
N VAL A 76 12.09 18.89 3.93
CA VAL A 76 10.82 19.54 3.58
C VAL A 76 10.41 19.20 2.16
N ALA A 77 11.37 19.10 1.23
CA ALA A 77 11.13 18.66 -0.14
C ALA A 77 10.47 17.27 -0.25
N TYR A 78 10.90 16.26 0.53
CA TYR A 78 10.27 14.94 0.54
C TYR A 78 8.86 14.99 1.13
N GLY A 79 8.66 15.74 2.23
CA GLY A 79 7.33 15.91 2.81
C GLY A 79 6.36 16.64 1.87
N GLN A 80 6.84 17.64 1.15
CA GLN A 80 6.08 18.37 0.13
C GLN A 80 5.74 17.48 -1.07
N ALA A 81 6.68 16.65 -1.53
CA ALA A 81 6.44 15.68 -2.60
C ALA A 81 5.40 14.63 -2.19
N ILE A 82 5.45 14.10 -0.97
CA ILE A 82 4.46 13.15 -0.45
C ILE A 82 3.08 13.78 -0.34
N TYR A 83 2.98 14.98 0.23
CA TYR A 83 1.71 15.72 0.32
C TYR A 83 1.10 15.96 -1.06
N ALA A 84 1.93 16.41 -2.02
CA ALA A 84 1.47 16.66 -3.38
C ALA A 84 1.04 15.38 -4.09
N ALA A 85 1.78 14.28 -3.90
CA ALA A 85 1.43 12.97 -4.43
C ALA A 85 0.10 12.44 -3.86
N GLY A 86 -0.10 12.53 -2.54
CA GLY A 86 -1.34 12.13 -1.87
C GLY A 86 -2.54 12.94 -2.37
N SER A 87 -2.41 14.27 -2.46
CA SER A 87 -3.47 15.15 -2.99
C SER A 87 -3.84 14.79 -4.44
N ALA A 88 -2.83 14.59 -5.30
CA ALA A 88 -3.04 14.20 -6.68
C ALA A 88 -3.71 12.82 -6.80
N ALA A 89 -3.28 11.83 -6.02
CA ALA A 89 -3.87 10.50 -6.01
C ALA A 89 -5.34 10.51 -5.53
N VAL A 90 -5.66 11.23 -4.44
CA VAL A 90 -7.05 11.40 -3.95
C VAL A 90 -7.95 11.96 -5.05
N SER A 91 -7.46 12.93 -5.82
CA SER A 91 -8.24 13.56 -6.89
C SER A 91 -8.75 12.57 -7.95
N GLN A 92 -7.99 11.51 -8.19
CA GLN A 92 -8.28 10.48 -9.20
C GLN A 92 -9.22 9.40 -8.65
N VAL A 93 -9.03 9.00 -7.39
CA VAL A 93 -9.77 7.86 -6.82
C VAL A 93 -11.09 8.24 -6.17
N LYS A 94 -11.35 9.52 -5.89
CA LYS A 94 -12.58 9.98 -5.23
C LYS A 94 -13.88 9.64 -5.97
N GLY A 95 -13.81 9.40 -7.28
CA GLY A 95 -14.94 9.01 -8.10
C GLY A 95 -15.27 7.52 -8.06
N LEU A 96 -14.40 6.70 -7.44
CA LEU A 96 -14.58 5.27 -7.34
C LEU A 96 -15.58 4.93 -6.23
N SER A 97 -16.67 4.26 -6.61
CA SER A 97 -17.70 3.76 -5.69
C SER A 97 -17.21 2.56 -4.87
N ASN A 98 -16.31 1.76 -5.42
CA ASN A 98 -15.73 0.60 -4.75
C ASN A 98 -14.58 1.03 -3.83
N TRP A 99 -14.83 0.96 -2.52
CA TRP A 99 -13.86 1.38 -1.50
C TRP A 99 -12.53 0.62 -1.55
N ASN A 100 -12.55 -0.69 -1.75
CA ASN A 100 -11.31 -1.48 -1.82
C ASN A 100 -10.50 -1.13 -3.06
N LYS A 101 -11.16 -0.89 -4.19
CA LYS A 101 -10.50 -0.44 -5.42
C LYS A 101 -9.91 0.96 -5.25
N ALA A 102 -10.64 1.88 -4.62
CA ALA A 102 -10.15 3.23 -4.36
C ALA A 102 -8.88 3.22 -3.52
N ARG A 103 -8.83 2.38 -2.48
CA ARG A 103 -7.66 2.19 -1.63
C ARG A 103 -6.47 1.61 -2.38
N GLU A 104 -6.70 0.58 -3.19
CA GLU A 104 -5.65 -0.03 -4.02
C GLU A 104 -5.09 0.97 -5.05
N GLN A 105 -5.95 1.71 -5.75
CA GLN A 105 -5.49 2.71 -6.71
C GLN A 105 -4.81 3.89 -6.03
N PHE A 106 -5.27 4.28 -4.84
CA PHE A 106 -4.66 5.33 -4.04
C PHE A 106 -3.21 5.00 -3.68
N THR A 107 -2.95 3.81 -3.11
CA THR A 107 -1.60 3.41 -2.72
C THR A 107 -0.69 3.28 -3.94
N GLN A 108 -1.18 2.68 -5.04
CA GLN A 108 -0.42 2.52 -6.29
C GLN A 108 -0.04 3.86 -6.92
N LEU A 109 -1.00 4.79 -7.05
CA LEU A 109 -0.74 6.11 -7.60
C LEU A 109 0.16 6.94 -6.71
N THR A 110 -0.09 6.95 -5.41
CA THR A 110 0.70 7.79 -4.48
C THR A 110 2.18 7.41 -4.55
N THR A 111 2.52 6.12 -4.51
CA THR A 111 3.94 5.70 -4.59
C THR A 111 4.55 5.88 -5.98
N GLN A 112 3.76 5.74 -7.05
CA GLN A 112 4.22 6.05 -8.41
C GLN A 112 4.59 7.53 -8.53
N ILE A 113 3.68 8.43 -8.15
CA ILE A 113 3.88 9.88 -8.19
C ILE A 113 5.05 10.27 -7.28
N MET A 114 5.16 9.67 -6.09
CA MET A 114 6.32 9.89 -5.22
C MET A 114 7.64 9.53 -5.93
N MET A 115 7.71 8.40 -6.64
CA MET A 115 8.94 8.01 -7.35
C MET A 115 9.24 8.88 -8.55
N ASP A 116 8.22 9.24 -9.33
CA ASP A 116 8.36 10.11 -10.52
C ASP A 116 8.82 11.52 -10.15
N HIS A 117 8.43 11.99 -8.97
CA HIS A 117 8.80 13.31 -8.45
C HIS A 117 9.78 13.25 -7.27
N ASN A 118 10.54 12.17 -7.15
CA ASN A 118 11.50 11.99 -6.07
C ASN A 118 12.54 13.13 -6.05
N PRO A 119 12.60 13.94 -4.98
CA PRO A 119 13.53 15.07 -4.88
C PRO A 119 15.01 14.69 -5.01
N ASN A 120 15.39 13.48 -4.60
CA ASN A 120 16.76 12.98 -4.71
C ASN A 120 16.76 11.44 -4.84
N PRO A 121 16.67 10.90 -6.07
CA PRO A 121 16.57 9.46 -6.33
C PRO A 121 17.85 8.67 -6.02
N ASN A 122 18.97 9.36 -5.77
CA ASN A 122 20.22 8.71 -5.36
C ASN A 122 20.26 8.40 -3.86
N GLU A 123 19.49 9.14 -3.07
CA GLU A 123 19.38 9.01 -1.61
C GLU A 123 18.16 8.16 -1.24
N ALA A 124 16.97 8.57 -1.71
CA ALA A 124 15.73 7.85 -1.59
C ALA A 124 15.55 6.92 -2.79
N VAL A 125 15.71 5.61 -2.61
CA VAL A 125 15.64 4.63 -3.71
C VAL A 125 14.29 3.93 -3.81
N SER A 126 13.43 4.12 -2.81
CA SER A 126 12.09 3.55 -2.78
C SER A 126 11.08 4.48 -2.11
N ALA A 127 9.81 4.26 -2.43
CA ALA A 127 8.65 4.92 -1.83
C ALA A 127 7.71 3.85 -1.23
N ILE A 128 7.14 4.13 -0.06
CA ILE A 128 6.20 3.28 0.65
C ILE A 128 4.98 4.13 1.02
N CYS A 129 3.78 3.57 0.86
CA CYS A 129 2.55 4.06 1.47
C CYS A 129 1.80 2.88 2.09
N TYR A 130 1.56 2.93 3.40
CA TYR A 130 1.03 1.78 4.15
C TYR A 130 0.10 2.20 5.29
N ASN A 131 -1.02 1.49 5.51
CA ASN A 131 -2.00 1.85 6.56
C ASN A 131 -2.03 0.90 7.77
N LYS A 132 -0.99 0.10 7.99
CA LYS A 132 -0.86 -0.79 9.17
C LYS A 132 0.51 -0.59 9.83
N GLY A 133 0.73 -1.29 10.95
CA GLY A 133 2.02 -1.29 11.62
C GLY A 133 3.12 -1.88 10.75
N TYR A 134 4.32 -1.31 10.82
CA TYR A 134 5.48 -1.76 10.08
C TYR A 134 6.75 -1.58 10.91
N ASP A 135 7.78 -2.34 10.56
CA ASP A 135 9.13 -2.17 11.05
C ASP A 135 10.05 -1.74 9.91
N VAL A 136 11.10 -0.99 10.26
CA VAL A 136 12.19 -0.68 9.32
C VAL A 136 13.54 -1.01 9.94
N LYS A 137 14.51 -1.36 9.09
CA LYS A 137 15.87 -1.73 9.54
C LYS A 137 16.58 -0.55 10.18
N ASP A 138 16.50 0.61 9.55
CA ASP A 138 17.07 1.87 10.05
C ASP A 138 16.04 3.01 9.93
N PRO A 139 15.44 3.45 11.05
CA PRO A 139 14.53 4.60 11.05
C PRO A 139 15.17 5.90 10.55
N LYS A 140 16.50 6.04 10.60
CA LYS A 140 17.20 7.22 10.06
C LYS A 140 17.26 7.22 8.53
N GLY A 141 17.04 6.08 7.90
CA GLY A 141 16.96 5.93 6.45
C GLY A 141 15.54 6.09 5.88
N ILE A 142 14.61 6.63 6.66
CA ILE A 142 13.27 7.05 6.20
C ILE A 142 13.30 8.55 5.89
N TYR A 143 12.65 8.96 4.79
CA TYR A 143 12.52 10.37 4.42
C TYR A 143 11.07 10.83 4.24
N GLY A 144 10.74 12.00 4.81
CA GLY A 144 9.46 12.68 4.58
C GLY A 144 8.23 12.02 5.19
N LEU A 145 8.39 11.15 6.19
CA LEU A 145 7.27 10.39 6.81
C LEU A 145 6.05 11.26 7.11
N LYS A 146 4.91 10.85 6.55
CA LYS A 146 3.67 11.60 6.59
C LYS A 146 2.44 10.68 6.57
N SER A 147 1.43 11.02 7.37
CA SER A 147 0.10 10.42 7.28
C SER A 147 -0.72 11.15 6.22
N GLU A 148 -1.11 10.45 5.16
CA GLU A 148 -2.01 10.89 4.09
C GLU A 148 -3.40 10.28 4.28
N GLU A 149 -4.44 11.11 4.35
CA GLU A 149 -5.83 10.64 4.54
C GLU A 149 -6.48 10.39 3.18
N LEU A 150 -7.01 9.18 2.98
CA LEU A 150 -7.98 8.89 1.93
C LEU A 150 -9.38 8.90 2.55
N SER A 151 -10.22 9.86 2.12
CA SER A 151 -11.60 10.02 2.59
C SER A 151 -12.57 10.00 1.41
N ILE A 152 -13.42 8.98 1.36
CA ILE A 152 -14.50 8.83 0.37
C ILE A 152 -15.75 8.45 1.15
N TRP A 153 -16.71 9.38 1.24
CA TRP A 153 -17.90 9.21 2.08
C TRP A 153 -18.57 7.85 1.80
N PRO A 154 -18.88 7.04 2.84
CA PRO A 154 -18.77 7.32 4.27
C PRO A 154 -17.48 6.83 4.96
N ALA A 155 -16.49 6.35 4.19
CA ALA A 155 -15.29 5.71 4.70
C ALA A 155 -14.06 6.64 4.68
N LYS A 156 -13.12 6.37 5.59
CA LYS A 156 -11.80 7.00 5.59
C LYS A 156 -10.73 6.06 6.11
N THR A 157 -9.49 6.30 5.70
CA THR A 157 -8.30 5.61 6.22
C THR A 157 -7.09 6.53 6.08
N ASP A 158 -6.14 6.38 6.99
CA ASP A 158 -4.86 7.08 6.95
C ASP A 158 -3.77 6.12 6.45
N TYR A 159 -2.82 6.63 5.67
CA TYR A 159 -1.65 5.88 5.19
C TYR A 159 -0.37 6.61 5.60
N ASP A 160 0.55 5.89 6.22
CA ASP A 160 1.92 6.36 6.42
C ASP A 160 2.67 6.23 5.10
N CYS A 161 2.98 7.38 4.50
CA CYS A 161 3.74 7.51 3.27
C CYS A 161 5.13 8.08 3.57
N PHE A 162 6.16 7.45 3.00
CA PHE A 162 7.56 7.86 3.17
C PHE A 162 8.46 7.33 2.07
N TYR A 163 9.60 7.97 1.87
CA TYR A 163 10.69 7.42 1.08
C TYR A 163 11.63 6.60 1.96
N MET A 164 12.33 5.65 1.37
CA MET A 164 13.32 4.84 2.05
C MET A 164 14.64 4.80 1.28
N GLY A 165 15.73 4.99 2.01
CA GLY A 165 17.09 5.03 1.48
C GLY A 165 17.72 3.65 1.26
N LYS A 166 18.90 3.66 0.64
CA LYS A 166 19.71 2.46 0.38
C LYS A 166 20.05 1.69 1.66
N ASN A 167 20.28 0.39 1.54
CA ASN A 167 20.67 -0.52 2.64
C ASN A 167 19.66 -0.58 3.80
N ASN A 168 18.43 -0.10 3.58
CA ASN A 168 17.33 -0.19 4.52
C ASN A 168 16.41 -1.37 4.15
N ALA A 169 15.48 -1.72 5.03
CA ALA A 169 14.47 -2.73 4.75
C ALA A 169 13.17 -2.35 5.46
N PHE A 170 12.05 -2.84 4.92
CA PHE A 170 10.71 -2.62 5.41
C PHE A 170 10.02 -3.97 5.64
N TRP A 171 9.37 -4.12 6.78
CA TRP A 171 8.58 -5.31 7.12
C TRP A 171 7.18 -4.91 7.54
N SER A 172 6.17 -5.40 6.82
CA SER A 172 4.76 -5.19 7.18
C SER A 172 4.34 -6.07 8.35
N GLN A 173 3.65 -5.51 9.33
CA GLN A 173 3.00 -6.27 10.41
C GLN A 173 1.55 -6.57 10.03
N GLY A 174 1.36 -7.65 9.25
CA GLY A 174 0.04 -8.15 8.83
C GLY A 174 -0.05 -8.40 7.32
N ASP A 175 -1.15 -9.05 6.89
CA ASP A 175 -1.42 -9.28 5.46
C ASP A 175 -1.71 -7.96 4.75
N GLY A 176 -0.67 -7.42 4.10
CA GLY A 176 -0.74 -6.16 3.38
C GLY A 176 -1.61 -6.26 2.13
N GLY A 177 -1.33 -7.18 1.20
CA GLY A 177 -1.93 -7.11 -0.14
C GLY A 177 -1.72 -5.75 -0.83
N THR A 178 -2.11 -5.62 -2.09
CA THR A 178 -2.00 -4.34 -2.83
C THR A 178 -2.94 -3.25 -2.29
N ILE A 179 -3.98 -3.65 -1.55
CA ILE A 179 -4.94 -2.74 -0.91
C ILE A 179 -4.28 -1.94 0.22
N ASN A 180 -3.31 -2.52 0.93
CA ASN A 180 -2.68 -1.88 2.07
C ASN A 180 -1.28 -1.37 1.70
N VAL A 181 -0.49 -2.09 0.89
CA VAL A 181 0.89 -1.71 0.52
C VAL A 181 0.99 -1.43 -0.98
N SER A 182 1.62 -0.31 -1.33
CA SER A 182 2.37 -0.20 -2.57
C SER A 182 3.80 0.20 -2.23
N SER A 183 4.75 -0.35 -2.98
CA SER A 183 6.16 -0.03 -2.84
C SER A 183 6.82 -0.06 -4.21
N GLN A 184 7.58 0.97 -4.54
CA GLN A 184 8.32 1.06 -5.79
C GLN A 184 9.80 1.24 -5.53
N GLY A 185 10.64 0.60 -6.33
CA GLY A 185 12.11 0.70 -6.24
C GLY A 185 12.77 -0.20 -5.19
N LEU A 186 12.03 -1.08 -4.51
CA LEU A 186 12.59 -2.02 -3.52
C LEU A 186 13.59 -3.02 -4.12
N ASP A 187 13.55 -3.29 -5.42
CA ASP A 187 14.49 -4.19 -6.12
C ASP A 187 15.92 -3.62 -6.18
N LYS A 188 16.11 -2.35 -5.79
CA LYS A 188 17.40 -1.64 -5.75
C LYS A 188 18.02 -1.58 -4.35
N LEU A 189 17.47 -2.32 -3.37
CA LEU A 189 17.96 -2.41 -2.00
C LEU A 189 19.10 -3.41 -1.81
#